data_AF-A0A2V4H336-F1
#
_entry.id   AF-A0A2V4H336-F1
#
_cell.length_a   1.000
_cell.length_b   1.000
_cell.length_c   1.000
_cell.angle_alpha   90.00
_cell.angle_beta   90.00
_cell.angle_gamma   90.00
#
_symmetry.space_group_name_H-M   'P 1'
#
loop_
_entity.id
_entity.type
_entity.pdbx_description
1 polymer ?
#
loop_
_entity_poly.entity_id
_entity_poly.type
_entity_poly.pdbx_seq_one_letter_code
_entity_poly.pdbx_strand_id
1 'polypeptide(L)'
;MERSIRDYQFIIYAVVFVASFTVLIIASNQLLFHNAFLDAAAFDVGDWVYWIFALSFIFTITMAYLMVKNLSDRAKFESMINSPSKSIFVRNMNDLEMLAARLGKSYKIQLDQAKEKWKVK
;
A
#
# COMPACT_ATOMS: atom_id res chain seq x y z
N MET A 1 -6.21 21.63 -8.82
CA MET A 1 -5.56 20.34 -9.13
C MET A 1 -6.09 19.31 -8.14
N GLU A 2 -7.20 18.63 -8.44
CA GLU A 2 -7.81 17.66 -7.51
C GLU A 2 -6.92 16.42 -7.38
N ARG A 3 -6.45 16.17 -6.15
CA ARG A 3 -5.73 14.94 -5.79
C ARG A 3 -6.74 13.81 -5.64
N SER A 4 -6.49 12.67 -6.28
CA SER A 4 -7.40 11.52 -6.21
C SER A 4 -7.11 10.72 -4.94
N ILE A 5 -8.11 10.04 -4.37
CA ILE A 5 -7.92 9.07 -3.27
C ILE A 5 -6.83 8.03 -3.60
N ARG A 6 -6.64 7.73 -4.89
CA ARG A 6 -5.56 6.86 -5.40
C ARG A 6 -4.16 7.35 -5.02
N ASP A 7 -3.94 8.66 -5.00
CA ASP A 7 -2.64 9.25 -4.66
C ASP A 7 -2.31 9.05 -3.17
N TYR A 8 -3.34 8.86 -2.33
CA TYR A 8 -3.23 8.61 -0.89
C TYR A 8 -3.28 7.14 -0.49
N GLN A 9 -3.43 6.20 -1.44
CA GLN A 9 -3.59 4.76 -1.14
C GLN A 9 -2.50 4.22 -0.22
N PHE A 10 -1.23 4.55 -0.50
CA PHE A 10 -0.13 4.08 0.33
C PHE A 10 -0.23 4.60 1.78
N ILE A 11 -0.60 5.87 1.95
CA ILE A 11 -0.79 6.48 3.27
C ILE A 11 -1.95 5.81 4.00
N ILE A 12 -3.07 5.56 3.30
CA ILE A 12 -4.22 4.87 3.87
C ILE A 12 -3.83 3.47 4.33
N TYR A 13 -3.14 2.68 3.49
CA TYR A 13 -2.67 1.35 3.87
C TYR A 13 -1.71 1.40 5.05
N ALA A 14 -0.79 2.37 5.10
CA ALA A 14 0.15 2.54 6.19
C ALA A 14 -0.55 2.89 7.52
N VAL A 15 -1.51 3.81 7.51
CA VAL A 15 -2.27 4.20 8.71
C VAL A 15 -3.06 3.01 9.25
N VAL A 16 -3.77 2.30 8.38
CA VAL A 16 -4.56 1.12 8.77
C VAL A 16 -3.64 0.00 9.27
N PHE A 17 -2.50 -0.22 8.61
CA PHE A 17 -1.48 -1.19 9.03
C PHE A 17 -0.96 -0.88 10.44
N VAL A 18 -0.56 0.37 10.71
CA VAL A 18 -0.04 0.75 12.02
C VAL A 18 -1.12 0.54 13.09
N ALA A 19 -2.34 1.00 12.83
CA ALA A 19 -3.44 0.82 13.78
C ALA A 19 -3.73 -0.66 14.05
N SER A 20 -3.85 -1.49 13.01
CA SER A 20 -4.12 -2.92 13.16
C SER A 20 -2.96 -3.64 13.83
N PHE A 21 -1.71 -3.26 13.54
CA PHE A 21 -0.53 -3.87 14.12
C PHE A 21 -0.38 -3.53 15.61
N THR A 22 -0.67 -2.29 16.01
CA THR A 22 -0.71 -1.90 17.42
C THR A 22 -1.77 -2.68 18.19
N VAL A 23 -2.98 -2.80 17.65
CA VAL A 23 -4.05 -3.61 18.26
C VAL A 23 -3.63 -5.08 18.37
N LEU A 24 -2.98 -5.61 17.32
CA LEU A 24 -2.46 -6.98 17.32
C LEU A 24 -1.43 -7.19 18.43
N ILE A 25 -0.49 -6.26 18.62
CA ILE A 25 0.52 -6.35 19.69
C ILE A 25 -0.16 -6.41 21.07
N ILE A 26 -1.12 -5.51 21.32
CA ILE A 26 -1.84 -5.46 22.59
C ILE A 26 -2.63 -6.75 22.83
N ALA A 27 -3.40 -7.20 21.85
CA ALA A 27 -4.19 -8.43 21.95
C ALA A 27 -3.30 -9.68 22.09
N SER A 28 -2.16 -9.71 21.40
CA SER A 28 -1.15 -10.78 21.54
C SER A 28 -0.57 -10.80 22.95
N ASN A 29 -0.29 -9.63 23.52
CA ASN A 29 0.21 -9.55 24.89
C ASN A 29 -0.81 -10.13 25.87
N GLN A 30 -2.07 -9.69 25.77
CA GLN A 30 -3.15 -10.13 26.66
C GLN A 30 -3.44 -11.63 26.56
N LEU A 31 -3.22 -12.26 25.40
CA LEU A 31 -3.53 -13.68 25.17
C LEU A 31 -2.35 -14.63 25.38
N LEU A 32 -1.14 -14.21 25.01
CA LEU A 32 0.00 -15.12 24.84
C LEU A 32 1.16 -14.79 25.77
N PHE A 33 1.48 -13.50 25.95
CA PHE A 33 2.77 -13.10 26.53
C PHE A 33 2.68 -12.54 27.95
N HIS A 34 1.57 -11.88 28.31
CA HIS A 34 1.29 -11.34 29.64
C HIS A 34 2.44 -10.44 30.19
N ASN A 35 2.99 -9.55 29.36
CA ASN A 35 4.01 -8.60 29.80
C ASN A 35 3.38 -7.44 30.59
N ALA A 36 3.85 -7.25 31.82
CA ALA A 36 3.37 -6.21 32.74
C ALA A 36 3.40 -4.77 32.16
N PHE A 37 4.36 -4.46 31.27
CA PHE A 37 4.43 -3.14 30.63
C PHE A 37 3.23 -2.85 29.72
N LEU A 38 2.70 -3.87 29.04
CA LEU A 38 1.61 -3.73 28.09
C LEU A 38 0.23 -4.02 28.70
N ASP A 39 0.19 -4.55 29.93
CA ASP A 39 -1.08 -4.85 30.62
C ASP A 39 -1.92 -3.60 30.87
N ALA A 40 -1.30 -2.43 31.06
CA ALA A 40 -2.01 -1.16 31.19
C ALA A 40 -2.80 -0.76 29.92
N ALA A 41 -2.46 -1.35 28.76
CA ALA A 41 -3.15 -1.13 27.49
C ALA A 41 -4.11 -2.27 27.14
N ALA A 42 -4.30 -3.26 28.02
CA ALA A 42 -5.17 -4.40 27.77
C ALA A 42 -6.64 -3.97 27.55
N PHE A 43 -7.35 -4.74 26.75
CA PHE A 43 -8.75 -4.50 26.47
C PHE A 43 -9.63 -5.13 27.54
N ASP A 44 -10.50 -4.34 28.16
CA ASP A 44 -11.54 -4.85 29.07
C ASP A 44 -12.80 -5.26 28.29
N VAL A 45 -12.67 -6.37 27.56
CA VAL A 45 -13.71 -6.88 26.65
C VAL A 45 -13.98 -8.38 26.82
N GLY A 46 -13.39 -9.01 27.84
CA GLY A 46 -13.47 -10.45 28.08
C GLY A 46 -13.02 -11.27 26.87
N ASP A 47 -13.76 -12.35 26.56
CA ASP A 47 -13.44 -13.29 25.48
C ASP A 47 -13.48 -12.68 24.05
N TRP A 48 -14.00 -11.46 23.89
CA TRP A 48 -13.94 -10.77 22.60
C TRP A 48 -12.51 -10.49 22.13
N VAL A 49 -11.53 -10.52 23.05
CA VAL A 49 -10.11 -10.36 22.72
C VAL A 49 -9.62 -11.36 21.66
N TYR A 50 -10.17 -12.58 21.62
CA TYR A 50 -9.83 -13.58 20.59
C TYR A 50 -10.23 -13.12 19.18
N TRP A 51 -11.40 -12.51 19.03
CA TRP A 51 -11.88 -11.97 17.76
C TRP A 51 -11.10 -10.72 17.34
N ILE A 52 -10.77 -9.85 18.30
CA ILE A 52 -9.92 -8.68 18.07
C ILE A 52 -8.55 -9.10 17.57
N PHE A 53 -7.94 -10.12 18.20
CA PHE A 53 -6.68 -10.71 17.75
C PHE A 53 -6.79 -11.23 16.32
N ALA A 54 -7.80 -12.06 16.02
CA ALA A 54 -7.97 -12.63 14.69
C ALA A 54 -8.15 -11.56 13.60
N LEU A 55 -9.00 -10.56 13.84
CA LEU A 55 -9.24 -9.48 12.89
C LEU A 55 -7.99 -8.62 12.70
N SER A 56 -7.37 -8.16 13.79
CA SER A 56 -6.16 -7.33 13.71
C SER A 56 -5.01 -8.04 12.99
N PHE A 57 -4.88 -9.36 13.15
CA PHE A 57 -3.93 -10.18 12.40
C PHE A 57 -4.20 -10.17 10.89
N ILE A 58 -5.44 -10.45 10.49
CA ILE A 58 -5.86 -10.45 9.07
C ILE A 58 -5.64 -9.07 8.44
N PHE A 59 -6.06 -7.99 9.12
CA PHE A 59 -5.89 -6.63 8.63
C PHE A 59 -4.41 -6.26 8.49
N THR A 60 -3.58 -6.63 9.47
CA THR A 60 -2.14 -6.36 9.43
C THR A 60 -1.49 -7.02 8.22
N ILE A 61 -1.74 -8.31 8.00
CA ILE A 61 -1.18 -9.04 6.85
C ILE A 61 -1.68 -8.44 5.54
N THR A 62 -2.98 -8.15 5.45
CA THR A 62 -3.60 -7.61 4.23
C THR A 62 -3.01 -6.26 3.88
N MET A 63 -2.89 -5.35 4.86
CA MET A 63 -2.36 -4.00 4.61
C MET A 63 -0.86 -4.03 4.31
N ALA A 64 -0.08 -4.87 4.99
CA ALA A 64 1.32 -5.08 4.67
C ALA A 64 1.50 -5.54 3.22
N TYR A 65 0.71 -6.53 2.78
CA TYR A 65 0.74 -7.02 1.40
C TYR A 65 0.39 -5.90 0.40
N LEU A 66 -0.67 -5.13 0.65
CA LEU A 66 -1.08 -4.03 -0.23
C LEU A 66 -0.03 -2.92 -0.31
N MET A 67 0.66 -2.60 0.78
CA MET A 67 1.77 -1.65 0.78
C MET A 67 2.93 -2.14 -0.09
N VAL A 68 3.35 -3.39 0.08
CA VAL A 68 4.43 -3.99 -0.72
C VAL A 68 4.06 -4.02 -2.20
N LYS A 69 2.81 -4.40 -2.52
CA LYS A 69 2.30 -4.39 -3.89
C LYS A 69 2.32 -2.98 -4.48
N ASN A 70 1.86 -1.97 -3.74
CA ASN A 70 1.86 -0.58 -4.21
C ASN A 70 3.29 -0.09 -4.47
N LEU A 71 4.24 -0.39 -3.60
CA LEU A 71 5.65 -0.07 -3.79
C LEU A 71 6.25 -0.76 -5.01
N SER A 72 5.94 -2.05 -5.21
CA SER A 72 6.38 -2.81 -6.39
C SER A 72 5.81 -2.22 -7.69
N ASP A 73 4.52 -1.87 -7.71
CA ASP A 73 3.87 -1.26 -8.87
C ASP A 73 4.50 0.11 -9.20
N ARG A 74 4.85 0.93 -8.18
CA ARG A 74 5.58 2.20 -8.37
C ARG A 74 6.98 1.96 -8.95
N ALA A 75 7.74 1.02 -8.38
CA ALA A 75 9.09 0.71 -8.85
C ALA A 75 9.10 0.17 -10.29
N LYS A 76 8.09 -0.64 -10.66
CA LYS A 76 7.90 -1.12 -12.04
C LYS A 76 7.56 0.03 -12.99
N PHE A 77 6.69 0.95 -12.57
CA PHE A 77 6.37 2.11 -13.39
C PHE A 77 7.62 2.96 -13.66
N GLU A 78 8.39 3.26 -12.62
CA GLU A 78 9.63 4.05 -12.72
C GLU A 78 10.68 3.39 -13.61
N SER A 79 10.85 2.06 -13.52
CA SER A 79 11.81 1.35 -14.36
C SER A 79 11.37 1.32 -15.84
N MET A 80 10.08 1.27 -16.11
CA MET A 80 9.54 1.25 -17.48
C MET A 80 9.52 2.64 -18.11
N ILE A 81 9.16 3.69 -17.38
CA ILE A 81 9.06 5.05 -17.93
C ILE A 81 10.43 5.65 -18.26
N ASN A 82 11.46 5.29 -17.48
CA ASN A 82 12.84 5.70 -17.69
C ASN A 82 13.60 4.83 -18.71
N SER A 83 12.88 4.15 -19.60
CA SER A 83 13.48 3.27 -20.62
C SER A 83 14.44 4.03 -21.54
N PRO A 84 15.60 3.45 -21.89
CA PRO A 84 16.63 4.12 -22.71
C PRO A 84 16.26 4.26 -24.19
N SER A 85 15.23 3.57 -24.67
CA SER A 85 14.84 3.60 -26.08
C SER A 85 13.33 3.67 -26.30
N LYS A 86 12.93 4.33 -27.40
CA LYS A 86 11.53 4.46 -27.84
C LYS A 86 10.87 3.10 -28.04
N SER A 87 11.58 2.12 -28.59
CA SER A 87 11.02 0.79 -28.87
C SER A 87 10.66 0.04 -27.60
N ILE A 88 11.49 0.14 -26.55
CA ILE A 88 11.21 -0.46 -25.24
C ILE A 88 10.03 0.25 -24.58
N PHE A 89 9.98 1.58 -24.66
CA PHE A 89 8.86 2.37 -24.14
C PHE A 89 7.52 1.98 -24.79
N VAL A 90 7.46 1.90 -26.12
CA VAL A 90 6.25 1.50 -26.85
C VAL A 90 5.85 0.06 -26.51
N ARG A 91 6.81 -0.86 -26.37
CA ARG A 91 6.54 -2.25 -25.99
C ARG A 91 5.88 -2.35 -24.61
N ASN A 92 6.28 -1.50 -23.67
CA ASN A 92 5.77 -1.49 -22.30
C ASN A 92 4.56 -0.56 -22.12
N MET A 93 4.03 0.03 -23.20
CA MET A 93 2.99 1.08 -23.11
C MET A 93 1.73 0.60 -22.39
N ASN A 94 1.23 -0.59 -22.73
CA ASN A 94 0.01 -1.14 -22.11
C ASN A 94 0.18 -1.31 -20.59
N ASP A 95 1.34 -1.81 -20.16
CA ASP A 95 1.64 -2.00 -18.74
C ASP A 95 1.78 -0.64 -18.03
N LEU A 96 2.42 0.33 -18.66
CA LEU A 96 2.54 1.70 -18.17
C LEU A 96 1.17 2.37 -17.99
N GLU A 97 0.26 2.22 -18.96
CA GLU A 97 -1.11 2.75 -18.86
C GLU A 97 -1.91 2.09 -17.73
N MET A 98 -1.81 0.77 -17.61
CA MET A 98 -2.46 0.02 -16.54
C MET A 98 -1.92 0.44 -15.16
N LEU A 99 -0.59 0.54 -15.02
CA LEU A 99 0.06 0.96 -13.78
C LEU A 99 -0.28 2.42 -13.44
N ALA A 100 -0.23 3.34 -14.41
CA ALA A 100 -0.62 4.72 -14.22
C ALA A 100 -2.09 4.84 -13.76
N ALA A 101 -3.00 4.09 -14.37
CA ALA A 101 -4.40 4.07 -13.98
C ALA A 101 -4.62 3.57 -12.54
N ARG A 102 -3.82 2.59 -12.11
CA ARG A 102 -3.86 2.02 -10.76
C ARG A 102 -3.25 2.96 -9.71
N LEU A 103 -2.08 3.51 -9.99
CA LEU A 103 -1.28 4.31 -9.04
C LEU A 103 -1.85 5.72 -8.82
N GLY A 104 -2.51 6.31 -9.82
CA GLY A 104 -3.22 7.57 -9.64
C GLY A 104 -2.93 8.62 -10.71
N LYS A 105 -3.43 9.83 -10.48
CA LYS A 105 -3.44 10.88 -11.50
C LYS A 105 -2.04 11.43 -11.79
N SER A 106 -1.19 11.49 -10.76
CA SER A 106 0.21 11.91 -10.92
C SER A 106 0.97 11.04 -11.93
N TYR A 107 0.82 9.72 -11.82
CA TYR A 107 1.46 8.76 -12.72
C TYR A 107 0.92 8.82 -14.15
N LYS A 108 -0.36 9.14 -14.32
CA LYS A 108 -0.91 9.43 -15.66
C LYS A 108 -0.26 10.66 -16.29
N ILE A 109 -0.10 11.74 -15.54
CA ILE A 109 0.55 12.96 -16.03
C ILE A 109 2.00 12.67 -16.45
N GLN A 110 2.73 11.89 -15.65
CA GLN A 110 4.09 11.48 -16.01
C GLN A 110 4.13 10.64 -17.30
N LEU A 111 3.18 9.71 -17.45
CA LEU A 111 3.06 8.91 -18.66
C LEU A 111 2.76 9.77 -19.89
N ASP A 112 1.83 10.73 -19.76
CA ASP A 112 1.46 11.64 -20.85
C ASP A 112 2.66 12.51 -21.29
N GLN A 113 3.44 13.01 -20.33
CA GLN A 113 4.70 13.72 -20.62
C GLN A 113 5.73 12.84 -21.34
N ALA A 114 5.84 11.56 -20.94
CA ALA A 114 6.72 10.61 -21.60
C ALA A 114 6.25 10.26 -23.02
N LYS A 115 4.93 10.12 -23.22
CA LYS A 115 4.31 9.94 -24.55
C LYS A 115 4.63 11.11 -25.47
N GLU A 116 4.49 12.33 -24.98
CA GLU A 116 4.82 13.56 -25.72
C GLU A 116 6.30 13.60 -26.10
N LYS A 117 7.21 13.32 -25.14
CA LYS A 117 8.66 13.25 -25.38
C LYS A 117 9.02 12.26 -26.51
N TRP A 118 8.41 11.09 -26.51
CA TRP A 118 8.67 10.06 -27.52
C TRP A 118 7.84 10.22 -28.80
N LYS A 119 6.94 11.22 -28.86
CA LYS A 119 5.96 11.43 -29.95
C LYS A 119 5.16 10.15 -30.23
N VAL A 120 4.61 9.57 -29.17
CA VAL A 120 3.72 8.41 -29.22
C VAL A 120 2.34 8.88 -28.77
N LYS A 121 1.28 8.46 -29.49
CA LYS A 121 -0.11 8.80 -29.15
C LYS A 121 -0.59 7.91 -28.00
#